data_AF-A0A6M1YJF8-F1
#
_entry.id   AF-A0A6M1YJF8-F1
#
_cell.length_a   1.000
_cell.length_b   1.000
_cell.length_c   1.000
_cell.angle_alpha   90.00
_cell.angle_beta   90.00
_cell.angle_gamma   90.00
#
_symmetry.space_group_name_H-M   'P 1'
#
loop_
_entity.id
_entity.type
_entity.pdbx_description
1 polymer ?
#
loop_
_entity_poly.entity_id
_entity_poly.type
_entity_poly.pdbx_seq_one_letter_code
_entity_poly.pdbx_strand_id
1 'polypeptide(L)'
;MNIDILTLFPEFFKSPLEQSLLKRAQTNGICSIQAHDIRKNAPPPHFQVDDTSFGGGAGMVLKPEPLKKTIDECRKESSKVIYLSPQGTPLTQEKCVQ
;
A
#
# COMPACT_ATOMS: atom_id res chain seq x y z
N MET A 1 -5.77 -13.70 8.51
CA MET A 1 -4.63 -12.85 8.12
C MET A 1 -5.15 -11.60 7.42
N ASN A 2 -4.67 -10.40 7.77
CA ASN A 2 -5.15 -9.14 7.19
C ASN A 2 -3.98 -8.39 6.54
N ILE A 3 -4.15 -7.97 5.28
CA ILE A 3 -3.13 -7.26 4.49
C ILE A 3 -3.77 -6.01 3.88
N ASP A 4 -3.21 -4.86 4.20
CA ASP A 4 -3.60 -3.56 3.64
C ASP A 4 -2.51 -3.07 2.68
N ILE A 5 -2.86 -2.91 1.41
CA ILE A 5 -1.98 -2.46 0.33
C ILE A 5 -2.27 -0.98 0.10
N LEU A 6 -1.30 -0.11 0.39
CA LEU A 6 -1.43 1.32 0.14
C LEU A 6 -0.83 1.64 -1.22
N THR A 7 -1.64 2.17 -2.13
CA THR A 7 -1.22 2.35 -3.53
C THR A 7 -1.89 3.55 -4.19
N LEU A 8 -1.29 4.04 -5.25
CA LEU A 8 -1.91 4.96 -6.21
C LEU A 8 -2.71 4.21 -7.29
N PHE A 9 -2.76 2.89 -7.29
CA PHE A 9 -3.46 2.13 -8.34
C PHE A 9 -4.23 0.96 -7.73
N PRO A 10 -5.29 1.20 -6.94
CA PRO A 10 -6.04 0.13 -6.26
C PRO A 10 -6.67 -0.85 -7.26
N GLU A 11 -7.14 -0.35 -8.41
CA GLU A 11 -7.76 -1.16 -9.47
C GLU A 11 -6.84 -2.25 -10.03
N PHE A 12 -5.51 -2.01 -10.02
CA PHE A 12 -4.52 -3.00 -10.45
C PHE A 12 -4.62 -4.30 -9.64
N PHE A 13 -4.99 -4.20 -8.36
CA PHE A 13 -5.06 -5.34 -7.46
C PHE A 13 -6.39 -6.09 -7.52
N LYS A 14 -7.46 -5.51 -8.09
CA LYS A 14 -8.76 -6.20 -8.16
C LYS A 14 -8.66 -7.51 -8.91
N SER A 15 -8.14 -7.47 -10.14
CA SER A 15 -8.02 -8.65 -10.99
C SER A 15 -7.30 -9.81 -10.29
N PRO A 16 -6.04 -9.68 -9.82
CA PRO A 16 -5.33 -10.79 -9.18
C PRO A 16 -5.94 -11.25 -7.86
N LEU A 17 -6.48 -10.35 -7.04
CA LEU A 17 -7.06 -10.71 -5.72
C LEU A 17 -8.43 -11.39 -5.85
N GLU A 18 -9.15 -11.17 -6.95
CA GLU A 18 -10.46 -11.75 -7.23
C GLU A 18 -10.39 -13.03 -8.08
N GLN A 19 -9.20 -13.59 -8.34
CA GLN A 19 -9.07 -14.87 -9.04
C GLN A 19 -8.75 -16.05 -8.12
N SER A 20 -9.26 -17.22 -8.50
CA SER A 20 -8.82 -18.54 -8.02
C SER A 20 -8.70 -18.65 -6.49
N LEU A 21 -7.55 -19.09 -5.98
CA LEU A 21 -7.28 -19.36 -4.58
C LEU A 21 -7.43 -18.13 -3.68
N LEU A 22 -7.01 -16.95 -4.15
CA LEU A 22 -7.08 -15.71 -3.36
C LEU A 22 -8.54 -15.30 -3.15
N LYS A 23 -9.37 -15.34 -4.19
CA LYS A 23 -10.81 -15.10 -4.05
C LYS A 23 -11.44 -16.06 -3.07
N ARG A 24 -11.18 -17.37 -3.22
CA ARG A 24 -11.76 -18.39 -2.33
C ARG A 24 -11.32 -18.20 -0.88
N ALA A 25 -10.05 -17.89 -0.63
CA ALA A 25 -9.54 -17.63 0.71
C ALA A 25 -10.24 -16.42 1.35
N GLN A 26 -10.48 -15.36 0.58
CA GLN A 26 -11.21 -14.19 1.05
C GLN A 26 -12.69 -14.48 1.30
N THR A 27 -13.39 -15.12 0.36
CA THR A 27 -14.82 -15.51 0.51
C THR A 27 -15.04 -16.41 1.72
N ASN A 28 -14.09 -17.30 2.03
CA ASN A 28 -14.15 -18.19 3.18
C ASN A 28 -13.63 -17.55 4.48
N GLY A 29 -13.23 -16.27 4.46
CA GLY A 29 -12.75 -15.55 5.65
C GLY A 29 -11.38 -15.98 6.17
N ILE A 30 -10.58 -16.71 5.37
CA ILE A 30 -9.23 -17.17 5.76
C ILE A 30 -8.25 -15.98 5.79
N CYS A 31 -8.39 -15.07 4.83
CA CYS A 31 -7.64 -13.81 4.80
C CYS A 31 -8.50 -12.65 4.29
N SER A 32 -8.05 -11.43 4.55
CA SER A 32 -8.58 -10.20 3.97
C SER A 32 -7.42 -9.42 3.36
N ILE A 33 -7.54 -9.07 2.07
CA ILE A 33 -6.53 -8.29 1.35
C ILE A 33 -7.24 -7.10 0.72
N GLN A 34 -6.87 -5.87 1.12
CA GLN A 34 -7.54 -4.66 0.68
C GLN A 34 -6.53 -3.66 0.10
N ALA A 35 -6.86 -3.09 -1.06
CA ALA A 35 -6.07 -2.03 -1.68
C ALA A 35 -6.71 -0.66 -1.41
N HIS A 36 -5.95 0.25 -0.81
CA HIS A 36 -6.38 1.58 -0.39
C HIS A 36 -5.74 2.65 -1.29
N ASP A 37 -6.56 3.54 -1.83
CA ASP A 37 -6.09 4.65 -2.66
C ASP A 37 -5.54 5.80 -1.79
N ILE A 38 -4.25 6.06 -1.90
CA ILE A 38 -3.58 7.15 -1.17
C ILE A 38 -4.15 8.53 -1.56
N ARG A 39 -4.65 8.69 -2.80
CA ARG A 39 -5.20 9.99 -3.27
C ARG A 39 -6.40 10.47 -2.48
N LYS A 40 -7.15 9.57 -1.85
CA LYS A 40 -8.31 9.93 -1.01
C LYS A 40 -7.93 10.80 0.19
N ASN A 41 -6.67 10.74 0.61
CA ASN A 41 -6.13 11.50 1.72
C ASN A 41 -5.31 12.71 1.30
N ALA A 42 -5.25 13.01 0.01
CA ALA A 42 -4.60 14.22 -0.47
C ALA A 42 -5.52 15.44 -0.31
N PRO A 43 -4.97 16.62 0.02
CA PRO A 43 -5.77 17.82 0.21
C PRO A 43 -6.36 18.34 -1.11
N PRO A 44 -7.56 18.96 -1.07
CA PRO A 44 -8.14 19.64 -2.23
C PRO A 44 -7.33 20.89 -2.61
N PRO A 45 -7.53 21.47 -3.80
CA PRO A 45 -8.50 21.03 -4.83
C PRO A 45 -7.94 19.96 -5.78
N HIS A 46 -6.62 19.79 -5.84
CA HIS A 46 -5.98 18.96 -6.86
C HIS A 46 -5.65 17.53 -6.41
N PHE A 47 -5.89 17.21 -5.13
CA PHE A 47 -5.61 15.88 -4.55
C PHE A 47 -4.19 15.39 -4.87
N GLN A 48 -3.22 16.32 -4.77
CA GLN A 48 -1.83 16.07 -5.11
C GLN A 48 -1.17 15.16 -4.07
N VAL A 49 -0.58 14.06 -4.53
CA VAL A 49 0.04 13.01 -3.70
C VAL A 49 1.56 13.01 -3.74
N ASP A 50 2.16 13.78 -4.63
CA ASP A 50 3.60 13.88 -4.86
C ASP A 50 4.05 15.34 -4.89
N ASP A 51 5.32 15.57 -4.64
CA ASP A 51 5.94 16.89 -4.72
C ASP A 51 7.40 16.78 -5.17
N THR A 52 7.97 17.90 -5.52
CA THR A 52 9.41 18.01 -5.79
C THR A 52 10.22 17.75 -4.52
N SER A 53 11.35 17.08 -4.68
CA SER A 53 12.29 16.88 -3.58
C SER A 53 12.93 18.20 -3.16
N PHE A 54 13.06 18.43 -1.86
CA PHE A 54 13.91 19.50 -1.34
C PHE A 54 15.36 19.30 -1.83
N GLY A 55 16.02 20.40 -2.20
CA GLY A 55 17.36 20.36 -2.80
C GLY A 55 17.38 20.22 -4.33
N GLY A 56 16.21 20.05 -4.97
CA GLY A 56 16.09 19.93 -6.41
C GLY A 56 16.44 18.53 -6.94
N GLY A 57 16.61 18.42 -8.26
CA GLY A 57 16.79 17.16 -8.96
C GLY A 57 15.60 16.79 -9.85
N ALA A 58 15.74 15.72 -10.62
CA ALA A 58 14.68 15.23 -11.50
C ALA A 58 13.70 14.31 -10.74
N GLY A 59 12.42 14.40 -11.09
CA GLY A 59 11.37 13.51 -10.57
C GLY A 59 10.60 14.09 -9.37
N MET A 60 9.73 13.24 -8.83
CA MET A 60 8.81 13.58 -7.75
C MET A 60 8.91 12.52 -6.64
N VAL A 61 8.55 12.91 -5.42
CA VAL A 61 8.46 12.02 -4.25
C VAL A 61 7.07 12.09 -3.64
N LEU A 62 6.60 10.98 -3.04
CA LEU A 62 5.30 10.97 -2.37
C LEU A 62 5.31 11.96 -1.20
N LYS A 63 4.23 12.74 -1.10
CA LYS A 63 4.00 13.65 0.03
C LYS A 63 3.78 12.85 1.30
N PRO A 64 4.38 13.27 2.43
CA PRO A 64 4.25 12.55 3.69
C PRO A 64 2.80 12.58 4.24
N GLU A 65 2.08 13.68 4.05
CA GLU A 65 0.73 13.89 4.59
C GLU A 65 -0.29 12.82 4.13
N PRO A 66 -0.60 12.66 2.82
CA PRO A 66 -1.56 11.67 2.38
C PRO A 66 -1.14 10.24 2.72
N LEU A 67 0.16 9.94 2.59
CA LEU A 67 0.71 8.62 2.90
C LEU A 67 0.56 8.28 4.39
N LYS A 68 0.96 9.20 5.28
CA LYS A 68 0.88 9.00 6.74
C LYS A 68 -0.56 8.83 7.18
N LYS A 69 -1.48 9.64 6.64
CA LYS A 69 -2.91 9.54 6.97
C LYS A 69 -3.49 8.18 6.54
N THR A 70 -3.18 7.70 5.34
CA THR A 70 -3.62 6.36 4.91
C THR A 70 -3.00 5.26 5.78
N ILE A 71 -1.72 5.38 6.17
CA ILE A 71 -1.09 4.43 7.09
C ILE A 71 -1.84 4.40 8.43
N ASP A 72 -2.17 5.56 8.99
CA ASP A 72 -2.85 5.67 10.28
C ASP A 72 -4.29 5.12 10.25
N GLU A 73 -4.99 5.29 9.14
CA GLU A 73 -6.35 4.74 8.95
C GLU A 73 -6.37 3.20 8.88
N CYS A 74 -5.33 2.59 8.30
CA CYS A 74 -5.27 1.13 8.12
C CYS A 74 -4.58 0.40 9.28
N ARG A 75 -3.55 1.01 9.89
CA ARG A 75 -2.71 0.31 10.87
C ARG A 75 -3.44 0.08 12.19
N LYS A 76 -3.13 -1.06 12.82
CA LYS A 76 -3.40 -1.35 14.22
C LYS A 76 -2.09 -1.30 15.00
N GLU A 77 -2.16 -1.34 16.33
CA GLU A 77 -0.97 -1.37 17.17
C GLU A 77 -0.04 -2.56 16.85
N SER A 78 -0.63 -3.72 16.52
CA SER A 78 0.11 -4.93 16.16
C SER A 78 0.51 -5.02 14.67
N SER A 79 0.24 -3.99 13.86
CA SER A 79 0.52 -4.03 12.43
C SER A 79 2.01 -3.89 12.14
N LYS A 80 2.53 -4.73 11.24
CA LYS A 80 3.86 -4.55 10.65
C LYS A 80 3.74 -3.72 9.37
N VAL A 81 4.39 -2.57 9.34
CA VAL A 81 4.40 -1.69 8.16
C VAL A 81 5.61 -2.03 7.28
N ILE A 82 5.36 -2.36 6.02
CA ILE A 82 6.39 -2.78 5.06
C ILE A 82 6.43 -1.78 3.91
N TYR A 83 7.60 -1.20 3.65
CA TYR A 83 7.85 -0.36 2.48
C TYR A 83 8.58 -1.16 1.40
N LEU A 84 7.95 -1.27 0.23
CA LEU A 84 8.55 -1.91 -0.94
C LEU A 84 9.49 -0.92 -1.62
N SER A 85 10.79 -1.21 -1.57
CA SER A 85 11.83 -0.35 -2.10
C SER A 85 12.98 -1.19 -2.66
N PRO A 86 13.62 -0.77 -3.76
CA PRO A 86 14.79 -1.44 -4.30
C PRO A 86 16.02 -1.37 -3.37
N GLN A 87 16.04 -0.43 -2.42
CA GLN A 87 17.04 -0.36 -1.35
C GLN A 87 16.76 -1.33 -0.19
N GLY A 88 15.59 -1.98 -0.20
CA GLY A 88 15.20 -2.96 0.81
C GLY A 88 15.92 -4.30 0.64
N THR A 89 15.83 -5.15 1.66
CA THR A 89 16.35 -6.51 1.57
C THR A 89 15.48 -7.36 0.64
N PRO A 90 16.07 -8.10 -0.33
CA PRO A 90 15.31 -8.97 -1.24
C PRO A 90 14.35 -9.91 -0.51
N LEU A 91 13.21 -10.17 -1.15
CA LEU A 91 12.22 -11.13 -0.67
C LEU A 91 12.68 -12.54 -1.01
N THR A 92 12.68 -13.43 -0.02
CA THR A 92 12.98 -14.85 -0.20
C THR A 92 11.84 -15.68 0.40
N GLN A 93 11.71 -16.94 -0.03
CA GLN A 93 10.68 -17.83 0.51
C GLN A 93 10.80 -18.01 2.03
N GLU A 94 12.02 -18.06 2.55
CA GLU A 94 12.28 -18.13 3.99
C GLU A 94 11.68 -16.94 4.75
N LYS A 95 11.74 -15.73 4.19
CA LYS A 95 11.13 -14.55 4.81
C LYS A 95 9.60 -14.55 4.75
N CYS A 96 9.01 -15.25 3.78
CA CYS A 96 7.56 -15.35 3.65
C CYS A 96 6.92 -16.31 4.67
N VAL A 97 7.70 -17.26 5.21
CA VAL A 97 7.21 -18.25 6.18
C VAL A 97 7.44 -17.84 7.65
N GLN A 98 8.16 -16.73 7.88
CA GLN A 98 8.36 -16.11 9.18
C GLN A 98 7.13 -15.28 9.60
#